data_AF-A0A7V4J6T0-F1
#
_entry.id   AF-A0A7V4J6T0-F1
#
_cell.length_a   1.000
_cell.length_b   1.000
_cell.length_c   1.000
_cell.angle_alpha   90.00
_cell.angle_beta   90.00
_cell.angle_gamma   90.00
#
_symmetry.space_group_name_H-M   'P 1'
#
loop_
_entity.id
_entity.type
_entity.pdbx_description
1 polymer ?
#
loop_
_entity_poly.entity_id
_entity_poly.type
_entity_poly.pdbx_seq_one_letter_code
_entity_poly.pdbx_strand_id
1 'polypeptide(L)'
;LTSAGYYIAQGTVVLDGGASTPGNYLQTNIINGELWVGYDQVNAGAMLITNSSLSISSWLAIDRGNGTIGSSSKLTLYDSVVTAANFSMGYANNIVGNSSFPVLRLLGNSSLTVGARTFIGESAGADATVVVAGNSRWTQTSEWFALGNSGKGTLTLSNNAVVTFPGDYNLGDLTGGDGTLNLYDNATNRGATLYVGKRAGSVGVVNQYGGYLGRSSGGGDWRIAGVDAADATAIGTYNLYGGVIEPAGNLQIGAYGNGTWNQSGGTCVCSAWPAVGRFPGSVGTMTVSGGVFSQTGTGQRLIVAEEGTGTLTVSGSGLINCAGGLSIGHAASGNGTVNLDGGRIVTPSVYANTPDSTSTLNLNGGVLQANANSAGFITGLDAANVLAGGAIIDSSTNTVTIPASHNSAVANR
;
A
#
# COMPACT_ATOMS: atom_id res chain seq x y z
N LEU A 1 31.64 9.84 -13.92
CA LEU A 1 31.08 9.24 -15.15
C LEU A 1 31.81 7.93 -15.38
N THR A 2 31.11 6.82 -15.58
CA THR A 2 31.76 5.60 -16.05
C THR A 2 32.07 5.75 -17.55
N SER A 3 33.12 5.11 -18.06
CA SER A 3 33.56 5.25 -19.45
C SER A 3 32.59 4.63 -20.49
N ALA A 4 31.50 4.00 -20.05
CA ALA A 4 30.57 3.25 -20.89
C ALA A 4 29.10 3.67 -20.69
N GLY A 5 28.79 4.96 -20.59
CA GLY A 5 27.41 5.44 -20.43
C GLY A 5 27.02 6.55 -21.41
N TYR A 6 25.71 6.76 -21.56
CA TYR A 6 25.12 7.89 -22.29
C TYR A 6 24.50 8.86 -21.28
N TYR A 7 24.94 10.12 -21.31
CA TYR A 7 24.60 11.09 -20.27
C TYR A 7 24.02 12.36 -20.89
N ILE A 8 22.77 12.66 -20.55
CA ILE A 8 22.06 13.85 -21.02
C ILE A 8 22.20 14.91 -19.93
N ALA A 9 23.13 15.85 -20.12
CA ALA A 9 23.37 16.90 -19.13
C ALA A 9 22.27 17.97 -19.13
N GLN A 10 21.85 18.38 -20.33
CA GLN A 10 20.85 19.40 -20.59
C GLN A 10 20.20 19.20 -21.96
N GLY A 11 19.07 19.87 -22.19
CA GLY A 11 18.33 19.79 -23.45
C GLY A 11 17.54 18.49 -23.59
N THR A 12 17.00 18.23 -24.78
CA THR A 12 16.16 17.06 -25.05
C THR A 12 16.79 16.14 -26.08
N VAL A 13 16.93 14.86 -25.76
CA VAL A 13 17.20 13.80 -26.73
C VAL A 13 15.87 13.17 -27.16
N VAL A 14 15.67 13.02 -28.47
CA VAL A 14 14.46 12.40 -29.02
C VAL A 14 14.86 11.14 -29.78
N LEU A 15 14.28 10.00 -29.40
CA LEU A 15 14.25 8.80 -30.20
C LEU A 15 12.87 8.71 -30.83
N ASP A 16 12.78 8.97 -32.13
CA ASP A 16 11.54 8.91 -32.88
C ASP A 16 11.60 7.85 -33.97
N GLY A 17 10.96 6.72 -33.70
CA GLY A 17 10.89 5.58 -34.61
C GLY A 17 9.87 5.76 -35.74
N GLY A 18 9.14 6.88 -35.77
CA GLY A 18 8.32 7.29 -36.91
C GLY A 18 7.12 6.41 -37.25
N ALA A 19 6.64 5.53 -36.36
CA ALA A 19 5.58 4.59 -36.72
C ALA A 19 4.19 5.23 -36.78
N SER A 20 3.50 5.03 -37.92
CA SER A 20 2.09 5.34 -38.14
C SER A 20 1.11 4.30 -37.57
N THR A 21 1.61 3.25 -36.89
CA THR A 21 0.81 2.14 -36.33
C THR A 21 1.53 1.46 -35.15
N PRO A 22 0.84 1.13 -34.04
CA PRO A 22 1.43 0.43 -32.89
C PRO A 22 1.98 -0.97 -33.22
N GLY A 23 3.16 -1.33 -32.70
CA GLY A 23 3.68 -2.71 -32.70
C GLY A 23 4.75 -3.04 -33.75
N ASN A 24 5.17 -2.09 -34.60
CA ASN A 24 6.30 -2.25 -35.53
C ASN A 24 7.37 -1.20 -35.23
N TYR A 25 8.23 -1.46 -34.23
CA TYR A 25 9.24 -0.50 -33.78
C TYR A 25 10.37 -0.43 -34.83
N LEU A 26 10.36 0.59 -35.68
CA LEU A 26 11.36 0.73 -36.75
C LEU A 26 12.73 1.19 -36.23
N GLN A 27 12.80 1.78 -35.03
CA GLN A 27 14.04 2.22 -34.40
C GLN A 27 14.37 1.39 -33.15
N THR A 28 15.52 0.74 -33.16
CA THR A 28 16.08 0.00 -32.02
C THR A 28 17.39 0.64 -31.57
N ASN A 29 17.50 0.90 -30.27
CA ASN A 29 18.65 1.58 -29.67
C ASN A 29 19.21 0.73 -28.51
N ILE A 30 20.54 0.74 -28.36
CA ILE A 30 21.22 -0.03 -27.31
C ILE A 30 22.26 0.87 -26.63
N ILE A 31 22.24 0.88 -25.31
CA ILE A 31 23.25 1.51 -24.45
C ILE A 31 23.92 0.39 -23.64
N ASN A 32 25.18 0.11 -23.98
CA ASN A 32 26.01 -0.87 -23.27
C ASN A 32 26.64 -0.26 -22.01
N GLY A 33 25.77 0.15 -21.08
CA GLY A 33 26.11 0.59 -19.73
C GLY A 33 25.00 1.47 -19.18
N GLU A 34 25.34 2.61 -18.59
CA GLU A 34 24.36 3.46 -17.89
C GLU A 34 23.75 4.52 -18.83
N LEU A 35 22.47 4.85 -18.60
CA LEU A 35 21.82 6.03 -19.16
C LEU A 35 21.46 6.98 -18.02
N TRP A 36 22.00 8.20 -18.01
CA TRP A 36 21.56 9.24 -17.07
C TRP A 36 20.84 10.35 -17.82
N VAL A 37 19.57 10.58 -17.47
CA VAL A 37 18.77 11.71 -17.93
C VAL A 37 18.83 12.77 -16.83
N GLY A 38 19.73 13.74 -16.98
CA GLY A 38 20.05 14.71 -15.94
C GLY A 38 21.15 14.22 -15.00
N TYR A 39 22.26 14.94 -14.99
CA TYR A 39 23.35 14.80 -14.00
C TYR A 39 24.07 16.11 -13.67
N ASP A 40 23.86 17.16 -14.47
CA ASP A 40 24.40 18.49 -14.23
C ASP A 40 23.69 19.15 -13.03
N GLN A 41 24.43 19.74 -12.10
CA GLN A 41 23.82 20.24 -10.86
C GLN A 41 22.91 21.46 -11.07
N VAL A 42 23.02 22.13 -12.22
CA VAL A 42 22.33 23.38 -12.56
C VAL A 42 21.27 23.16 -13.64
N ASN A 43 21.51 22.26 -14.58
CA ASN A 43 20.64 22.08 -15.75
C ASN A 43 19.89 20.75 -15.70
N ALA A 44 18.66 20.74 -16.22
CA ALA A 44 17.85 19.53 -16.36
C ALA A 44 17.99 18.92 -17.76
N GLY A 45 18.07 17.60 -17.82
CA GLY A 45 18.05 16.82 -19.06
C GLY A 45 16.65 16.29 -19.37
N ALA A 46 16.37 16.05 -20.65
CA ALA A 46 15.13 15.41 -21.06
C ALA A 46 15.38 14.34 -22.12
N MET A 47 14.54 13.31 -22.10
CA MET A 47 14.49 12.29 -23.12
C MET A 47 13.04 11.97 -23.48
N LEU A 48 12.76 11.97 -24.78
CA LEU A 48 11.48 11.57 -25.35
C LEU A 48 11.70 10.34 -26.22
N ILE A 49 10.96 9.27 -25.99
CA ILE A 49 11.01 8.04 -26.78
C ILE A 49 9.62 7.81 -27.34
N THR A 50 9.50 7.86 -28.66
CA THR A 50 8.23 7.70 -29.40
C THR A 50 8.39 6.58 -30.42
N ASN A 51 7.53 5.57 -30.37
CA ASN A 51 7.54 4.45 -31.32
C ASN A 51 8.90 3.72 -31.48
N SER A 52 9.71 3.68 -30.43
CA SER A 52 11.08 3.13 -30.48
C SER A 52 11.32 2.10 -29.39
N SER A 53 12.37 1.29 -29.55
CA SER A 53 12.92 0.47 -28.47
C SER A 53 14.28 0.98 -28.00
N LEU A 54 14.54 0.84 -26.70
CA LEU A 54 15.81 1.16 -26.06
C LEU A 54 16.17 0.12 -25.00
N SER A 55 17.33 -0.52 -25.16
CA SER A 55 17.88 -1.43 -24.15
C SER A 55 19.10 -0.81 -23.45
N ILE A 56 19.11 -0.86 -22.12
CA ILE A 56 20.15 -0.32 -21.25
C ILE A 56 20.68 -1.48 -20.41
N SER A 57 21.95 -1.84 -20.57
CA SER A 57 22.51 -3.02 -19.90
C SER A 57 22.79 -2.83 -18.41
N SER A 58 22.75 -1.59 -17.91
CA SER A 58 23.01 -1.25 -16.50
C SER A 58 21.88 -0.36 -15.93
N TRP A 59 22.22 0.77 -15.32
CA TRP A 59 21.28 1.70 -14.71
C TRP A 59 20.66 2.64 -15.73
N LEU A 60 19.33 2.71 -15.72
CA LEU A 60 18.60 3.90 -16.14
C LEU A 60 18.47 4.83 -14.92
N ALA A 61 18.92 6.07 -15.02
CA ALA A 61 18.83 7.04 -13.93
C ALA A 61 18.21 8.35 -14.43
N ILE A 62 17.32 8.96 -13.65
CA ILE A 62 16.79 10.31 -13.89
C ILE A 62 17.17 11.17 -12.70
N ASP A 63 17.78 12.33 -12.95
CA ASP A 63 18.37 13.20 -11.94
C ASP A 63 19.38 12.50 -11.02
N ARG A 64 20.47 11.97 -11.60
CA ARG A 64 21.57 11.40 -10.81
C ARG A 64 22.61 12.47 -10.49
N GLY A 65 22.60 12.96 -9.26
CA GLY A 65 23.44 14.09 -8.83
C GLY A 65 23.02 15.42 -9.44
N ASN A 66 21.81 15.49 -9.99
CA ASN A 66 21.25 16.64 -10.67
C ASN A 66 20.32 17.37 -9.69
N GLY A 67 20.56 18.64 -9.40
CA GLY A 67 19.64 19.45 -8.60
C GLY A 67 20.20 19.84 -7.24
N THR A 68 21.09 20.83 -7.19
CA THR A 68 21.29 21.65 -5.99
C THR A 68 20.39 22.90 -5.99
N ILE A 69 19.63 23.10 -7.08
CA ILE A 69 18.78 24.27 -7.31
C ILE A 69 17.33 23.93 -7.70
N GLY A 70 16.90 22.68 -7.49
CA GLY A 70 15.54 22.23 -7.84
C GLY A 70 15.37 21.80 -9.29
N SER A 71 16.34 21.05 -9.82
CA SER A 71 16.28 20.56 -11.20
C SER A 71 15.19 19.50 -11.41
N SER A 72 14.63 19.40 -12.62
CA SER A 72 13.56 18.46 -12.96
C SER A 72 13.81 17.81 -14.32
N SER A 73 14.61 16.75 -14.35
CA SER A 73 14.84 15.99 -15.57
C SER A 73 13.70 15.03 -15.87
N LYS A 74 13.47 14.77 -17.16
CA LYS A 74 12.24 14.09 -17.61
C LYS A 74 12.53 12.98 -18.62
N LEU A 75 11.96 11.81 -18.40
CA LEU A 75 11.87 10.75 -19.40
C LEU A 75 10.40 10.47 -19.72
N THR A 76 10.02 10.58 -20.98
CA THR A 76 8.67 10.26 -21.44
C THR A 76 8.71 9.23 -22.55
N LEU A 77 7.88 8.19 -22.41
CA LEU A 77 7.68 7.13 -23.38
C LEU A 77 6.26 7.26 -23.95
N TYR A 78 6.16 7.25 -25.27
CA TYR A 78 4.91 7.04 -26.00
C TYR A 78 5.07 5.81 -26.89
N ASP A 79 4.18 4.83 -26.71
CA ASP A 79 4.12 3.62 -27.53
C ASP A 79 5.51 3.00 -27.77
N SER A 80 6.33 2.92 -26.72
CA SER A 80 7.76 2.57 -26.81
C SER A 80 8.13 1.48 -25.80
N VAL A 81 9.21 0.73 -26.08
CA VAL A 81 9.69 -0.35 -25.21
C VAL A 81 11.06 -0.01 -24.66
N VAL A 82 11.19 0.03 -23.34
CA VAL A 82 12.47 0.27 -22.66
C VAL A 82 12.78 -0.90 -21.74
N THR A 83 14.02 -1.36 -21.76
CA THR A 83 14.54 -2.33 -20.78
C THR A 83 15.78 -1.77 -20.10
N ALA A 84 15.87 -1.95 -18.78
CA ALA A 84 17.04 -1.58 -17.99
C ALA A 84 17.37 -2.68 -16.97
N ALA A 85 18.63 -2.84 -16.58
CA ALA A 85 18.98 -3.78 -15.51
C ALA A 85 18.49 -3.27 -14.14
N ASN A 86 18.69 -1.97 -13.87
CA ASN A 86 18.21 -1.31 -12.65
C ASN A 86 17.66 0.08 -13.00
N PHE A 87 16.82 0.64 -12.13
CA PHE A 87 16.23 1.96 -12.33
C PHE A 87 16.32 2.85 -11.08
N SER A 88 16.65 4.13 -11.27
CA SER A 88 16.78 5.12 -10.19
C SER A 88 16.22 6.48 -10.60
N MET A 89 15.58 7.17 -9.65
CA MET A 89 15.18 8.57 -9.78
C MET A 89 15.61 9.36 -8.54
N GLY A 90 16.42 10.40 -8.75
CA GLY A 90 16.79 11.36 -7.70
C GLY A 90 17.89 10.87 -6.75
N TYR A 91 18.85 10.09 -7.25
CA TYR A 91 20.02 9.72 -6.45
C TYR A 91 20.95 10.93 -6.28
N ALA A 92 21.25 11.30 -5.03
CA ALA A 92 22.05 12.50 -4.74
C ALA A 92 23.49 12.41 -5.26
N ASN A 93 24.04 11.21 -5.48
CA ASN A 93 25.42 11.04 -5.98
C ASN A 93 26.46 11.87 -5.18
N ASN A 94 26.30 11.87 -3.85
CA ASN A 94 27.13 12.59 -2.87
C ASN A 94 27.14 14.13 -2.99
N ILE A 95 26.17 14.73 -3.68
CA ILE A 95 26.01 16.18 -3.66
C ILE A 95 25.38 16.64 -2.33
N VAL A 96 25.86 17.76 -1.79
CA VAL A 96 25.25 18.41 -0.62
C VAL A 96 24.07 19.26 -1.09
N GLY A 97 22.94 19.18 -0.37
CA GLY A 97 21.75 19.97 -0.70
C GLY A 97 20.99 19.47 -1.93
N ASN A 98 20.94 18.14 -2.13
CA ASN A 98 20.12 17.55 -3.18
C ASN A 98 18.67 18.08 -3.12
N SER A 99 18.17 18.48 -4.27
CA SER A 99 16.89 19.13 -4.53
C SER A 99 16.54 18.82 -5.98
N SER A 100 15.91 17.66 -6.19
CA SER A 100 15.63 17.12 -7.53
C SER A 100 14.17 16.70 -7.65
N PHE A 101 13.59 16.93 -8.83
CA PHE A 101 12.18 16.67 -9.13
C PHE A 101 12.04 15.81 -10.41
N PRO A 102 12.63 14.62 -10.45
CA PRO A 102 12.66 13.80 -11.66
C PRO A 102 11.28 13.28 -12.03
N VAL A 103 11.00 13.20 -13.33
CA VAL A 103 9.70 12.75 -13.85
C VAL A 103 9.86 11.62 -14.86
N LEU A 104 9.14 10.52 -14.64
CA LEU A 104 8.95 9.44 -15.62
C LEU A 104 7.49 9.37 -16.06
N ARG A 105 7.24 9.26 -17.36
CA ARG A 105 5.90 9.07 -17.93
C ARG A 105 5.89 7.91 -18.92
N LEU A 106 5.02 6.94 -18.68
CA LEU A 106 4.71 5.84 -19.60
C LEU A 106 3.28 6.06 -20.12
N LEU A 107 3.17 6.35 -21.41
CA LEU A 107 1.90 6.74 -22.04
C LEU A 107 1.61 5.87 -23.29
N GLY A 108 0.34 5.86 -23.69
CA GLY A 108 -0.13 5.02 -24.79
C GLY A 108 -0.01 3.54 -24.44
N ASN A 109 0.78 2.81 -25.22
CA ASN A 109 1.06 1.39 -25.06
C ASN A 109 2.52 1.13 -24.68
N SER A 110 3.15 2.06 -23.96
CA SER A 110 4.57 1.94 -23.58
C SER A 110 4.83 0.78 -22.62
N SER A 111 6.03 0.20 -22.67
CA SER A 111 6.49 -0.82 -21.74
C SER A 111 7.85 -0.47 -21.14
N LEU A 112 7.98 -0.57 -19.83
CA LEU A 112 9.26 -0.55 -19.12
C LEU A 112 9.47 -1.90 -18.43
N THR A 113 10.61 -2.54 -18.69
CA THR A 113 11.04 -3.73 -17.95
C THR A 113 12.33 -3.41 -17.18
N VAL A 114 12.31 -3.62 -15.87
CA VAL A 114 13.49 -3.47 -15.00
C VAL A 114 13.92 -4.83 -14.47
N GLY A 115 15.19 -5.19 -14.67
CA GLY A 115 15.75 -6.49 -14.32
C GLY A 115 15.71 -6.79 -12.81
N ALA A 116 16.12 -5.80 -12.02
CA ALA A 116 16.31 -5.90 -10.57
C ALA A 116 15.76 -4.63 -9.88
N ARG A 117 16.60 -3.89 -9.16
CA ARG A 117 16.17 -2.84 -8.23
C ARG A 117 15.57 -1.63 -8.93
N THR A 118 14.57 -1.06 -8.27
CA THR A 118 14.02 0.24 -8.59
C THR A 118 14.02 1.14 -7.36
N PHE A 119 14.55 2.35 -7.49
CA PHE A 119 14.50 3.40 -6.47
C PHE A 119 13.87 4.67 -7.01
N ILE A 120 12.71 5.04 -6.49
CA ILE A 120 12.02 6.30 -6.80
C ILE A 120 12.13 7.22 -5.60
N GLY A 121 12.64 8.44 -5.78
CA GLY A 121 12.99 9.30 -4.65
C GLY A 121 14.13 8.67 -3.85
N GLU A 122 15.23 8.33 -4.54
CA GLU A 122 16.28 7.49 -3.97
C GLU A 122 16.95 8.11 -2.76
N SER A 123 17.20 9.43 -2.78
CA SER A 123 17.93 10.15 -1.74
C SER A 123 17.11 11.30 -1.14
N ALA A 124 17.47 11.71 0.08
CA ALA A 124 16.87 12.88 0.72
C ALA A 124 16.94 14.12 -0.20
N GLY A 125 15.86 14.90 -0.20
CA GLY A 125 15.70 16.07 -1.06
C GLY A 125 15.27 15.78 -2.51
N ALA A 126 15.19 14.50 -2.92
CA ALA A 126 14.50 14.14 -4.14
C ALA A 126 12.98 14.09 -3.94
N ASP A 127 12.23 14.53 -4.94
CA ASP A 127 10.77 14.43 -5.02
C ASP A 127 10.37 13.93 -6.42
N ALA A 128 10.39 12.60 -6.58
CA ALA A 128 10.27 11.92 -7.85
C ALA A 128 8.81 11.60 -8.20
N THR A 129 8.42 11.80 -9.45
CA THR A 129 7.06 11.51 -9.94
C THR A 129 7.08 10.51 -11.09
N VAL A 130 6.27 9.45 -10.98
CA VAL A 130 6.02 8.48 -12.04
C VAL A 130 4.54 8.45 -12.41
N VAL A 131 4.25 8.49 -13.71
CA VAL A 131 2.92 8.30 -14.26
C VAL A 131 2.93 7.12 -15.23
N VAL A 132 2.07 6.14 -15.00
CA VAL A 132 1.79 5.03 -15.93
C VAL A 132 0.30 5.09 -16.30
N ALA A 133 0.01 5.34 -17.58
CA ALA A 133 -1.35 5.55 -18.06
C ALA A 133 -1.60 4.88 -19.42
N GLY A 134 -2.83 4.96 -19.92
CA GLY A 134 -3.26 4.24 -21.13
C GLY A 134 -3.25 2.73 -20.91
N ASN A 135 -2.61 1.99 -21.82
CA ASN A 135 -2.40 0.55 -21.72
C ASN A 135 -0.94 0.21 -21.37
N SER A 136 -0.21 1.19 -20.83
CA SER A 136 1.22 1.05 -20.57
C SER A 136 1.50 0.01 -19.48
N ARG A 137 2.69 -0.60 -19.55
CA ARG A 137 3.12 -1.67 -18.65
C ARG A 137 4.44 -1.34 -17.98
N TRP A 138 4.55 -1.68 -16.71
CA TRP A 138 5.83 -1.68 -16.00
C TRP A 138 6.01 -2.99 -15.25
N THR A 139 7.01 -3.76 -15.67
CA THR A 139 7.38 -5.02 -15.02
C THR A 139 8.75 -4.88 -14.38
N GLN A 140 8.85 -5.17 -13.09
CA GLN A 140 10.12 -5.50 -12.47
C GLN A 140 10.24 -7.03 -12.38
N THR A 141 11.42 -7.59 -12.66
CA THR A 141 11.56 -9.05 -12.77
C THR A 141 12.18 -9.71 -11.54
N SER A 142 12.86 -8.95 -10.68
CA SER A 142 13.46 -9.48 -9.45
C SER A 142 13.69 -8.37 -8.40
N GLU A 143 14.20 -8.76 -7.23
CA GLU A 143 14.56 -7.86 -6.13
C GLU A 143 13.39 -6.98 -5.66
N TRP A 144 13.67 -5.82 -5.07
CA TRP A 144 12.66 -4.96 -4.42
C TRP A 144 12.45 -3.64 -5.15
N PHE A 145 11.28 -3.06 -4.92
CA PHE A 145 10.87 -1.76 -5.44
C PHE A 145 10.69 -0.79 -4.27
N ALA A 146 11.30 0.39 -4.35
CA ALA A 146 11.12 1.44 -3.35
C ALA A 146 10.51 2.70 -3.98
N LEU A 147 9.34 3.10 -3.46
CA LEU A 147 8.71 4.38 -3.71
C LEU A 147 8.95 5.29 -2.50
N GLY A 148 9.73 6.35 -2.68
CA GLY A 148 10.23 7.15 -1.56
C GLY A 148 11.23 6.34 -0.74
N ASN A 149 12.42 6.08 -1.30
CA ASN A 149 13.43 5.28 -0.62
C ASN A 149 14.00 6.00 0.61
N SER A 150 14.55 7.20 0.41
CA SER A 150 14.93 8.14 1.49
C SER A 150 14.54 9.58 1.17
N GLY A 151 14.04 9.82 -0.05
CA GLY A 151 13.32 11.03 -0.45
C GLY A 151 11.85 10.73 -0.68
N LYS A 152 11.21 11.59 -1.48
CA LYS A 152 9.79 11.46 -1.84
C LYS A 152 9.63 10.79 -3.19
N GLY A 153 8.63 9.91 -3.29
CA GLY A 153 8.25 9.24 -4.53
C GLY A 153 6.75 9.18 -4.67
N THR A 154 6.24 9.58 -5.83
CA THR A 154 4.82 9.43 -6.19
C THR A 154 4.68 8.53 -7.41
N LEU A 155 3.85 7.50 -7.32
CA LEU A 155 3.46 6.65 -8.45
C LEU A 155 1.97 6.80 -8.72
N THR A 156 1.60 7.24 -9.92
CA THR A 156 0.21 7.32 -10.37
C THR A 156 -0.07 6.32 -11.47
N LEU A 157 -1.07 5.47 -11.24
CA LEU A 157 -1.55 4.44 -12.17
C LEU A 157 -2.98 4.78 -12.58
N SER A 158 -3.26 4.81 -13.87
CA SER A 158 -4.58 5.18 -14.40
C SER A 158 -4.94 4.42 -15.67
N ASN A 159 -6.19 4.57 -16.12
CA ASN A 159 -6.77 3.88 -17.26
C ASN A 159 -6.65 2.34 -17.14
N ASN A 160 -5.90 1.70 -18.03
CA ASN A 160 -5.67 0.25 -18.04
C ASN A 160 -4.19 -0.09 -17.78
N ALA A 161 -3.45 0.82 -17.12
CA ALA A 161 -2.05 0.60 -16.81
C ALA A 161 -1.87 -0.69 -15.99
N VAL A 162 -0.81 -1.45 -16.27
CA VAL A 162 -0.48 -2.67 -15.51
C VAL A 162 0.93 -2.57 -14.98
N VAL A 163 1.10 -2.67 -13.66
CA VAL A 163 2.40 -2.76 -13.03
C VAL A 163 2.55 -4.05 -12.22
N THR A 164 3.75 -4.61 -12.20
CA THR A 164 4.09 -5.79 -11.39
C THR A 164 5.44 -5.57 -10.73
N PHE A 165 5.44 -5.57 -9.41
CA PHE A 165 6.61 -5.41 -8.56
C PHE A 165 6.80 -6.67 -7.70
N PRO A 166 7.77 -7.53 -8.03
CA PRO A 166 8.05 -8.73 -7.24
C PRO A 166 8.77 -8.33 -5.94
N GLY A 167 8.91 -9.30 -5.04
CA GLY A 167 9.64 -9.11 -3.79
C GLY A 167 9.01 -8.07 -2.86
N ASP A 168 9.86 -7.31 -2.19
CA ASP A 168 9.46 -6.22 -1.31
C ASP A 168 8.98 -5.03 -2.16
N TYR A 169 7.74 -4.61 -1.94
CA TYR A 169 7.15 -3.43 -2.54
C TYR A 169 6.98 -2.37 -1.45
N ASN A 170 7.94 -1.45 -1.37
CA ASN A 170 8.07 -0.47 -0.29
C ASN A 170 7.51 0.89 -0.72
N LEU A 171 6.60 1.45 0.07
CA LEU A 171 6.12 2.83 -0.01
C LEU A 171 6.57 3.53 1.27
N GLY A 172 7.58 4.41 1.17
CA GLY A 172 8.36 4.86 2.32
C GLY A 172 9.25 3.72 2.81
N ASP A 173 10.44 3.56 2.23
CA ASP A 173 11.32 2.41 2.51
C ASP A 173 12.20 2.66 3.74
N LEU A 174 13.17 3.58 3.65
CA LEU A 174 14.12 3.88 4.70
C LEU A 174 13.69 5.13 5.49
N THR A 175 14.46 5.46 6.53
CA THR A 175 14.21 6.65 7.35
C THR A 175 14.12 7.92 6.50
N GLY A 176 13.03 8.68 6.68
CA GLY A 176 12.73 9.87 5.90
C GLY A 176 12.15 9.61 4.51
N GLY A 177 12.04 8.34 4.08
CA GLY A 177 11.37 7.97 2.85
C GLY A 177 9.87 8.25 2.90
N ASP A 178 9.32 8.82 1.82
CA ASP A 178 7.92 9.24 1.71
C ASP A 178 7.35 8.75 0.37
N GLY A 179 6.55 7.68 0.41
CA GLY A 179 6.03 7.01 -0.78
C GLY A 179 4.52 7.13 -0.91
N THR A 180 4.04 7.68 -2.02
CA THR A 180 2.61 7.79 -2.33
C THR A 180 2.21 7.05 -3.61
N LEU A 181 1.34 6.05 -3.50
CA LEU A 181 0.70 5.39 -4.63
C LEU A 181 -0.72 5.94 -4.83
N ASN A 182 -1.03 6.37 -6.06
CA ASN A 182 -2.39 6.70 -6.48
C ASN A 182 -2.85 5.72 -7.57
N LEU A 183 -3.98 5.04 -7.34
CA LEU A 183 -4.53 4.02 -8.24
C LEU A 183 -5.94 4.41 -8.70
N TYR A 184 -6.12 4.61 -10.00
CA TYR A 184 -7.36 5.08 -10.64
C TYR A 184 -7.90 4.07 -11.67
N ASP A 185 -9.16 4.28 -12.06
CA ASP A 185 -9.83 3.63 -13.19
C ASP A 185 -9.80 2.08 -13.12
N ASN A 186 -9.26 1.42 -14.15
CA ASN A 186 -9.13 -0.04 -14.28
C ASN A 186 -7.68 -0.50 -14.14
N ALA A 187 -6.78 0.35 -13.62
CA ALA A 187 -5.37 0.02 -13.53
C ALA A 187 -5.14 -1.18 -12.59
N THR A 188 -4.13 -1.98 -12.91
CA THR A 188 -3.76 -3.19 -12.16
C THR A 188 -2.37 -2.99 -11.55
N ASN A 189 -2.27 -3.13 -10.24
CA ASN A 189 -1.01 -3.16 -9.51
C ASN A 189 -0.86 -4.52 -8.83
N ARG A 190 0.26 -5.20 -9.09
CA ARG A 190 0.58 -6.49 -8.49
C ARG A 190 1.85 -6.39 -7.66
N GLY A 191 1.75 -6.69 -6.37
CA GLY A 191 2.87 -6.73 -5.43
C GLY A 191 2.95 -8.08 -4.71
N ALA A 192 4.16 -8.52 -4.37
CA ALA A 192 4.33 -9.75 -3.58
C ALA A 192 4.18 -9.45 -2.08
N THR A 193 5.03 -8.56 -1.54
CA THR A 193 5.01 -8.14 -0.13
C THR A 193 4.91 -6.62 -0.05
N LEU A 194 3.72 -6.08 0.25
CA LEU A 194 3.52 -4.63 0.33
C LEU A 194 3.86 -4.09 1.73
N TYR A 195 4.71 -3.07 1.76
CA TYR A 195 5.01 -2.27 2.95
C TYR A 195 4.60 -0.82 2.72
N VAL A 196 3.76 -0.28 3.59
CA VAL A 196 3.30 1.12 3.56
C VAL A 196 3.77 1.81 4.83
N GLY A 197 4.83 2.61 4.72
CA GLY A 197 5.62 3.11 5.85
C GLY A 197 6.43 1.97 6.46
N LYS A 198 7.60 1.65 5.90
CA LYS A 198 8.35 0.45 6.25
C LYS A 198 9.25 0.64 7.48
N ARG A 199 10.14 1.64 7.45
CA ARG A 199 11.15 1.87 8.49
C ARG A 199 10.82 3.04 9.42
N ALA A 200 11.48 3.09 10.57
CA ALA A 200 11.41 4.22 11.50
C ALA A 200 11.51 5.58 10.78
N GLY A 201 10.51 6.44 11.00
CA GLY A 201 10.43 7.79 10.42
C GLY A 201 10.10 7.83 8.91
N SER A 202 9.75 6.71 8.29
CA SER A 202 9.22 6.67 6.92
C SER A 202 7.70 6.86 6.91
N VAL A 203 7.20 7.37 5.78
CA VAL A 203 5.77 7.58 5.53
C VAL A 203 5.37 6.86 4.24
N GLY A 204 4.31 6.07 4.30
CA GLY A 204 3.69 5.45 3.12
C GLY A 204 2.22 5.80 3.03
N VAL A 205 1.75 6.07 1.81
CA VAL A 205 0.35 6.35 1.52
C VAL A 205 -0.11 5.59 0.28
N VAL A 206 -1.25 4.91 0.38
CA VAL A 206 -1.97 4.38 -0.78
C VAL A 206 -3.32 5.08 -0.89
N ASN A 207 -3.62 5.64 -2.06
CA ASN A 207 -4.92 6.19 -2.41
C ASN A 207 -5.49 5.38 -3.57
N GLN A 208 -6.46 4.51 -3.27
CA GLN A 208 -7.10 3.65 -4.25
C GLN A 208 -8.50 4.14 -4.57
N TYR A 209 -8.65 4.77 -5.74
CA TYR A 209 -9.92 5.27 -6.27
C TYR A 209 -10.63 4.24 -7.15
N GLY A 210 -9.88 3.30 -7.72
CA GLY A 210 -10.38 2.23 -8.59
C GLY A 210 -9.37 1.10 -8.74
N GLY A 211 -9.53 0.31 -9.80
CA GLY A 211 -8.57 -0.70 -10.22
C GLY A 211 -8.44 -1.89 -9.27
N TYR A 212 -7.33 -2.61 -9.44
CA TYR A 212 -6.99 -3.80 -8.66
C TYR A 212 -5.59 -3.62 -8.05
N LEU A 213 -5.47 -3.82 -6.74
CA LEU A 213 -4.20 -4.02 -6.05
C LEU A 213 -4.18 -5.42 -5.45
N GLY A 214 -3.30 -6.30 -5.91
CA GLY A 214 -3.27 -7.65 -5.37
C GLY A 214 -1.97 -8.38 -5.58
N ARG A 215 -2.02 -9.70 -5.43
CA ARG A 215 -0.80 -10.52 -5.38
C ARG A 215 -0.08 -10.61 -6.74
N SER A 216 1.24 -10.52 -6.72
CA SER A 216 2.10 -11.17 -7.71
C SER A 216 2.50 -12.58 -7.23
N SER A 217 3.34 -13.30 -8.00
CA SER A 217 3.87 -14.60 -7.55
C SER A 217 4.77 -14.46 -6.32
N GLY A 218 4.61 -15.36 -5.35
CA GLY A 218 5.32 -15.30 -4.05
C GLY A 218 4.74 -14.26 -3.10
N GLY A 219 5.49 -13.92 -2.05
CA GLY A 219 5.17 -12.82 -1.12
C GLY A 219 4.93 -13.25 0.33
N GLY A 220 4.82 -12.25 1.20
CA GLY A 220 4.58 -12.39 2.64
C GLY A 220 3.44 -11.50 3.14
N ASP A 221 3.52 -11.15 4.42
CA ASP A 221 2.55 -10.25 5.06
C ASP A 221 2.57 -8.87 4.41
N TRP A 222 1.40 -8.31 4.18
CA TRP A 222 1.26 -6.90 3.82
C TRP A 222 1.13 -6.09 5.10
N ARG A 223 2.02 -5.11 5.28
CA ARG A 223 2.08 -4.31 6.50
C ARG A 223 1.90 -2.84 6.22
N ILE A 224 1.09 -2.22 7.04
CA ILE A 224 0.91 -0.79 7.11
C ILE A 224 1.55 -0.37 8.44
N ALA A 225 2.63 0.40 8.33
CA ALA A 225 3.48 0.91 9.40
C ALA A 225 4.34 -0.15 10.12
N GLY A 226 5.61 -0.22 9.73
CA GLY A 226 6.69 -0.91 10.43
C GLY A 226 6.89 -2.36 9.98
N VAL A 227 8.13 -2.84 10.06
CA VAL A 227 8.47 -4.26 9.80
C VAL A 227 9.15 -4.97 10.96
N ASP A 228 9.71 -4.21 11.91
CA ASP A 228 10.20 -4.72 13.19
C ASP A 228 10.06 -3.69 14.32
N ALA A 229 10.45 -4.08 15.54
CA ALA A 229 10.29 -3.26 16.75
C ALA A 229 11.05 -1.93 16.74
N ALA A 230 12.06 -1.76 15.87
CA ALA A 230 12.76 -0.48 15.74
C ALA A 230 11.93 0.56 14.96
N ASP A 231 10.86 0.12 14.27
CA ASP A 231 10.08 0.94 13.35
C ASP A 231 8.84 1.60 13.98
N ALA A 232 8.86 1.83 15.30
CA ALA A 232 7.71 2.37 16.05
C ALA A 232 7.22 3.75 15.55
N THR A 233 8.08 4.52 14.88
CA THR A 233 7.75 5.83 14.30
C THR A 233 7.37 5.77 12.83
N ALA A 234 7.33 4.58 12.21
CA ALA A 234 6.83 4.42 10.84
C ALA A 234 5.34 4.79 10.78
N ILE A 235 4.93 5.47 9.71
CA ILE A 235 3.54 5.88 9.49
C ILE A 235 3.06 5.32 8.16
N GLY A 236 1.96 4.58 8.18
CA GLY A 236 1.34 4.01 7.00
C GLY A 236 -0.13 4.38 6.92
N THR A 237 -0.60 4.78 5.73
CA THR A 237 -2.01 5.05 5.49
C THR A 237 -2.49 4.34 4.22
N TYR A 238 -3.59 3.61 4.32
CA TYR A 238 -4.30 3.05 3.17
C TYR A 238 -5.70 3.65 3.08
N ASN A 239 -5.99 4.33 1.98
CA ASN A 239 -7.29 4.90 1.67
C ASN A 239 -7.93 4.12 0.52
N LEU A 240 -9.01 3.40 0.82
CA LEU A 240 -9.81 2.66 -0.15
C LEU A 240 -11.13 3.39 -0.44
N TYR A 241 -11.18 4.07 -1.58
CA TYR A 241 -12.37 4.75 -2.08
C TYR A 241 -13.14 3.91 -3.11
N GLY A 242 -12.45 3.05 -3.85
CA GLY A 242 -13.02 2.19 -4.89
C GLY A 242 -12.06 1.08 -5.34
N GLY A 243 -12.52 0.20 -6.23
CA GLY A 243 -11.72 -0.92 -6.73
C GLY A 243 -11.65 -2.13 -5.79
N VAL A 244 -10.70 -3.01 -6.05
CA VAL A 244 -10.49 -4.27 -5.31
C VAL A 244 -9.06 -4.32 -4.77
N ILE A 245 -8.91 -4.77 -3.52
CA ILE A 245 -7.64 -5.16 -2.93
C ILE A 245 -7.66 -6.61 -2.44
N GLU A 246 -6.62 -7.36 -2.78
CA GLU A 246 -6.44 -8.76 -2.40
C GLU A 246 -5.02 -8.99 -1.87
N PRO A 247 -4.77 -8.79 -0.55
CA PRO A 247 -3.46 -9.03 0.04
C PRO A 247 -3.02 -10.49 -0.17
N ALA A 248 -1.72 -10.69 -0.45
CA ALA A 248 -1.16 -12.00 -0.71
C ALA A 248 -1.09 -12.89 0.54
N GLY A 249 -0.80 -12.27 1.70
CA GLY A 249 -0.72 -12.90 3.01
C GLY A 249 -1.59 -12.18 4.04
N ASN A 250 -1.09 -12.08 5.27
CA ASN A 250 -1.77 -11.33 6.33
C ASN A 250 -1.84 -9.85 5.97
N LEU A 251 -2.87 -9.16 6.47
CA LEU A 251 -2.97 -7.70 6.36
C LEU A 251 -2.82 -7.10 7.75
N GLN A 252 -1.72 -6.40 8.00
CA GLN A 252 -1.36 -5.90 9.32
C GLN A 252 -1.44 -4.38 9.32
N ILE A 253 -2.49 -3.83 9.92
CA ILE A 253 -2.74 -2.39 10.02
C ILE A 253 -2.16 -1.93 11.36
N GLY A 254 -1.06 -1.18 11.32
CA GLY A 254 -0.26 -0.90 12.50
C GLY A 254 0.49 -2.17 12.91
N ALA A 255 1.48 -2.56 12.10
CA ALA A 255 2.26 -3.76 12.38
C ALA A 255 3.19 -3.53 13.58
N TYR A 256 4.15 -2.62 13.44
CA TYR A 256 5.04 -2.17 14.51
C TYR A 256 4.98 -0.66 14.75
N GLY A 257 4.52 0.12 13.77
CA GLY A 257 4.32 1.57 13.84
C GLY A 257 2.84 1.96 13.90
N ASN A 258 2.55 3.15 13.38
CA ASN A 258 1.21 3.75 13.37
C ASN A 258 0.54 3.56 12.00
N GLY A 259 -0.33 2.55 11.90
CA GLY A 259 -1.01 2.21 10.65
C GLY A 259 -2.48 2.63 10.65
N THR A 260 -2.91 3.19 9.54
CA THR A 260 -4.29 3.65 9.32
C THR A 260 -4.90 3.01 8.08
N TRP A 261 -6.11 2.49 8.20
CA TRP A 261 -6.94 2.02 7.11
C TRP A 261 -8.25 2.82 7.09
N ASN A 262 -8.52 3.51 5.98
CA ASN A 262 -9.75 4.24 5.75
C ASN A 262 -10.48 3.67 4.54
N GLN A 263 -11.70 3.18 4.73
CA GLN A 263 -12.49 2.61 3.67
C GLN A 263 -13.85 3.27 3.58
N SER A 264 -14.11 3.91 2.43
CA SER A 264 -15.39 4.56 2.11
C SER A 264 -16.08 3.94 0.90
N GLY A 265 -15.39 3.04 0.20
CA GLY A 265 -15.92 2.26 -0.92
C GLY A 265 -15.02 1.07 -1.24
N GLY A 266 -15.17 0.51 -2.44
CA GLY A 266 -14.37 -0.63 -2.89
C GLY A 266 -14.59 -1.93 -2.11
N THR A 267 -13.75 -2.93 -2.39
CA THR A 267 -13.78 -4.23 -1.74
C THR A 267 -12.38 -4.68 -1.34
N CYS A 268 -12.19 -5.03 -0.08
CA CYS A 268 -10.99 -5.71 0.41
C CYS A 268 -11.33 -7.19 0.64
N VAL A 269 -10.55 -8.11 0.06
CA VAL A 269 -10.68 -9.55 0.27
C VAL A 269 -9.40 -10.09 0.89
N CYS A 270 -9.44 -10.43 2.17
CA CYS A 270 -8.31 -10.98 2.91
C CYS A 270 -8.63 -12.42 3.33
N SER A 271 -7.95 -13.40 2.73
CA SER A 271 -8.15 -14.82 3.08
C SER A 271 -7.32 -15.28 4.27
N ALA A 272 -6.31 -14.52 4.67
CA ALA A 272 -5.41 -14.84 5.78
C ALA A 272 -5.85 -14.11 7.07
N TRP A 273 -4.88 -13.59 7.84
CA TRP A 273 -5.13 -12.89 9.10
C TRP A 273 -5.07 -11.38 8.92
N PRO A 274 -6.21 -10.67 8.85
CA PRO A 274 -6.23 -9.24 9.06
C PRO A 274 -6.11 -8.92 10.56
N ALA A 275 -5.17 -8.05 10.91
CA ALA A 275 -4.92 -7.59 12.27
C ALA A 275 -4.82 -6.06 12.32
N VAL A 276 -5.48 -5.44 13.29
CA VAL A 276 -5.45 -3.99 13.56
C VAL A 276 -4.72 -3.76 14.88
N GLY A 277 -3.50 -3.23 14.87
CA GLY A 277 -2.63 -3.13 16.04
C GLY A 277 -2.02 -4.49 16.36
N ARG A 278 -1.02 -4.91 15.57
CA ARG A 278 -0.51 -6.28 15.61
C ARG A 278 0.48 -6.51 16.75
N PHE A 279 1.65 -5.89 16.70
CA PHE A 279 2.75 -6.22 17.63
C PHE A 279 2.80 -5.23 18.81
N PRO A 280 3.54 -5.53 19.90
CA PRO A 280 3.64 -4.66 21.06
C PRO A 280 4.07 -3.23 20.70
N GLY A 281 3.38 -2.25 21.29
CA GLY A 281 3.65 -0.82 21.05
C GLY A 281 3.10 -0.26 19.73
N SER A 282 2.62 -1.11 18.81
CA SER A 282 1.99 -0.66 17.57
C SER A 282 0.61 -0.05 17.79
N VAL A 283 0.19 0.83 16.88
CA VAL A 283 -1.14 1.42 16.86
C VAL A 283 -1.77 1.18 15.48
N GLY A 284 -2.86 0.43 15.46
CA GLY A 284 -3.69 0.23 14.27
C GLY A 284 -5.02 0.93 14.40
N THR A 285 -5.41 1.68 13.37
CA THR A 285 -6.75 2.26 13.25
C THR A 285 -7.38 1.83 11.95
N MET A 286 -8.60 1.29 12.01
CA MET A 286 -9.37 0.87 10.85
C MET A 286 -10.76 1.50 10.89
N THR A 287 -11.13 2.23 9.84
CA THR A 287 -12.47 2.78 9.66
C THR A 287 -13.09 2.23 8.37
N VAL A 288 -14.29 1.67 8.47
CA VAL A 288 -15.10 1.21 7.33
C VAL A 288 -16.44 1.93 7.35
N SER A 289 -16.54 3.03 6.59
CA SER A 289 -17.76 3.85 6.47
C SER A 289 -18.58 3.56 5.21
N GLY A 290 -17.99 2.80 4.27
CA GLY A 290 -18.63 2.31 3.04
C GLY A 290 -17.83 1.18 2.41
N GLY A 291 -18.38 0.53 1.39
CA GLY A 291 -17.75 -0.64 0.74
C GLY A 291 -17.79 -1.91 1.59
N VAL A 292 -16.99 -2.91 1.18
CA VAL A 292 -16.95 -4.24 1.82
C VAL A 292 -15.53 -4.60 2.23
N PHE A 293 -15.35 -4.97 3.50
CA PHE A 293 -14.14 -5.65 3.97
C PHE A 293 -14.49 -7.11 4.27
N SER A 294 -13.84 -8.05 3.59
CA SER A 294 -14.17 -9.47 3.68
C SER A 294 -12.96 -10.27 4.15
N GLN A 295 -12.99 -10.71 5.41
CA GLN A 295 -12.13 -11.77 5.91
C GLN A 295 -12.75 -13.12 5.55
N THR A 296 -12.12 -13.87 4.64
CA THR A 296 -12.74 -15.05 4.00
C THR A 296 -12.27 -16.40 4.52
N GLY A 297 -11.16 -16.44 5.27
CA GLY A 297 -10.63 -17.68 5.83
C GLY A 297 -11.42 -18.16 7.04
N THR A 298 -12.01 -19.35 6.99
CA THR A 298 -12.82 -19.90 8.10
C THR A 298 -12.00 -20.35 9.31
N GLY A 299 -10.70 -20.63 9.11
CA GLY A 299 -9.75 -20.90 10.21
C GLY A 299 -9.06 -19.63 10.74
N GLN A 300 -9.20 -18.51 10.04
CA GLN A 300 -8.62 -17.21 10.38
C GLN A 300 -9.72 -16.28 10.90
N ARG A 301 -9.35 -15.12 11.43
CA ARG A 301 -10.30 -14.15 11.97
C ARG A 301 -9.81 -12.73 11.70
N LEU A 302 -10.72 -11.77 11.80
CA LEU A 302 -10.34 -10.37 11.95
C LEU A 302 -9.94 -10.14 13.41
N ILE A 303 -8.71 -9.68 13.62
CA ILE A 303 -8.16 -9.38 14.93
C ILE A 303 -8.10 -7.86 15.12
N VAL A 304 -8.69 -7.38 16.20
CA VAL A 304 -8.56 -6.00 16.67
C VAL A 304 -7.76 -6.04 17.96
N ALA A 305 -6.53 -5.52 17.87
CA ALA A 305 -5.46 -5.62 18.84
C ALA A 305 -4.97 -7.06 19.09
N GLU A 306 -3.94 -7.49 18.37
CA GLU A 306 -3.31 -8.78 18.65
C GLU A 306 -2.47 -8.67 19.93
N GLU A 307 -1.37 -7.92 19.88
CA GLU A 307 -0.52 -7.54 21.02
C GLU A 307 -0.39 -6.01 21.19
N GLY A 308 -0.78 -5.24 20.17
CA GLY A 308 -0.70 -3.77 20.15
C GLY A 308 -2.00 -3.09 20.60
N THR A 309 -2.17 -1.83 20.20
CA THR A 309 -3.45 -1.10 20.37
C THR A 309 -4.19 -1.06 19.04
N GLY A 310 -5.43 -1.55 19.03
CA GLY A 310 -6.25 -1.68 17.83
C GLY A 310 -7.60 -1.01 18.00
N THR A 311 -7.97 -0.14 17.08
CA THR A 311 -9.31 0.44 17.01
C THR A 311 -9.95 0.15 15.65
N LEU A 312 -11.13 -0.46 15.67
CA LEU A 312 -11.97 -0.65 14.49
C LEU A 312 -13.26 0.14 14.64
N THR A 313 -13.61 0.95 13.66
CA THR A 313 -14.89 1.68 13.59
C THR A 313 -15.63 1.30 12.32
N VAL A 314 -16.90 0.91 12.45
CA VAL A 314 -17.81 0.63 11.33
C VAL A 314 -18.97 1.61 11.40
N SER A 315 -19.27 2.28 10.29
CA SER A 315 -20.31 3.30 10.22
C SER A 315 -20.92 3.39 8.82
N GLY A 316 -21.90 4.27 8.64
CA GLY A 316 -22.50 4.53 7.32
C GLY A 316 -23.04 3.25 6.66
N SER A 317 -22.61 2.99 5.42
CA SER A 317 -22.93 1.78 4.65
C SER A 317 -21.82 0.72 4.70
N GLY A 318 -20.82 0.91 5.56
CA GLY A 318 -19.70 0.00 5.71
C GLY A 318 -20.15 -1.42 6.09
N LEU A 319 -19.60 -2.41 5.38
CA LEU A 319 -19.84 -3.83 5.66
C LEU A 319 -18.53 -4.54 5.96
N ILE A 320 -18.48 -5.23 7.10
CA ILE A 320 -17.43 -6.20 7.41
C ILE A 320 -18.03 -7.60 7.40
N ASN A 321 -17.46 -8.51 6.61
CA ASN A 321 -17.77 -9.92 6.64
C ASN A 321 -16.58 -10.69 7.21
N CYS A 322 -16.81 -11.45 8.28
CA CYS A 322 -15.83 -12.35 8.89
C CYS A 322 -16.29 -13.79 8.74
N ALA A 323 -15.46 -14.62 8.10
CA ALA A 323 -15.75 -16.03 7.93
C ALA A 323 -15.42 -16.84 9.19
N GLY A 324 -14.32 -16.53 9.89
CA GLY A 324 -13.91 -17.30 11.08
C GLY A 324 -13.98 -16.56 12.42
N GLY A 325 -14.45 -15.30 12.44
CA GLY A 325 -14.77 -14.57 13.66
C GLY A 325 -14.19 -13.16 13.76
N LEU A 326 -14.58 -12.46 14.82
CA LEU A 326 -14.03 -11.17 15.23
C LEU A 326 -13.42 -11.32 16.63
N SER A 327 -12.10 -11.20 16.72
CA SER A 327 -11.37 -11.24 18.00
C SER A 327 -10.98 -9.82 18.42
N ILE A 328 -11.26 -9.44 19.67
CA ILE A 328 -10.92 -8.14 20.26
C ILE A 328 -10.00 -8.41 21.46
N GLY A 329 -8.75 -7.94 21.40
CA GLY A 329 -7.75 -8.36 22.39
C GLY A 329 -7.38 -9.84 22.22
N HIS A 330 -6.43 -10.13 21.33
CA HIS A 330 -6.10 -11.53 20.99
C HIS A 330 -5.06 -12.15 21.93
N ALA A 331 -4.07 -11.37 22.35
CA ALA A 331 -3.01 -11.77 23.26
C ALA A 331 -2.98 -10.84 24.48
N ALA A 332 -2.19 -11.21 25.50
CA ALA A 332 -2.26 -10.60 26.83
C ALA A 332 -2.00 -9.08 26.85
N SER A 333 -1.21 -8.54 25.93
CA SER A 333 -0.98 -7.08 25.84
C SER A 333 -1.94 -6.36 24.88
N GLY A 334 -2.81 -7.09 24.17
CA GLY A 334 -3.72 -6.52 23.20
C GLY A 334 -4.72 -5.58 23.86
N ASN A 335 -4.81 -4.36 23.35
CA ASN A 335 -5.80 -3.36 23.76
C ASN A 335 -6.74 -3.02 22.59
N GLY A 336 -7.86 -3.74 22.51
CA GLY A 336 -8.79 -3.71 21.39
C GLY A 336 -10.08 -2.95 21.70
N THR A 337 -10.47 -2.09 20.77
CA THR A 337 -11.78 -1.43 20.77
C THR A 337 -12.46 -1.59 19.42
N VAL A 338 -13.71 -2.06 19.42
CA VAL A 338 -14.58 -2.06 18.24
C VAL A 338 -15.75 -1.12 18.49
N ASN A 339 -15.95 -0.16 17.59
CA ASN A 339 -17.08 0.75 17.57
C ASN A 339 -17.99 0.39 16.38
N LEU A 340 -19.20 -0.05 16.67
CA LEU A 340 -20.25 -0.22 15.68
C LEU A 340 -21.17 1.01 15.77
N ASP A 341 -20.82 2.07 15.04
CA ASP A 341 -21.49 3.38 15.03
C ASP A 341 -22.46 3.51 13.83
N GLY A 342 -22.95 2.37 13.32
CA GLY A 342 -23.67 2.25 12.05
C GLY A 342 -23.18 1.04 11.25
N GLY A 343 -23.51 0.99 9.96
CA GLY A 343 -23.07 -0.11 9.08
C GLY A 343 -23.46 -1.50 9.57
N ARG A 344 -22.68 -2.51 9.17
CA ARG A 344 -22.95 -3.92 9.47
C ARG A 344 -21.67 -4.73 9.65
N ILE A 345 -21.61 -5.52 10.71
CA ILE A 345 -20.61 -6.57 10.91
C ILE A 345 -21.32 -7.91 10.84
N VAL A 346 -20.88 -8.79 9.95
CA VAL A 346 -21.36 -10.17 9.80
C VAL A 346 -20.27 -11.12 10.26
N THR A 347 -20.51 -11.91 11.31
CA THR A 347 -19.48 -12.75 11.93
C THR A 347 -20.10 -13.97 12.62
N PRO A 348 -19.38 -15.09 12.79
CA PRO A 348 -19.88 -16.21 13.58
C PRO A 348 -19.85 -15.92 15.10
N SER A 349 -18.95 -15.04 15.54
CA SER A 349 -18.83 -14.61 16.93
C SER A 349 -17.98 -13.34 17.08
N VAL A 350 -18.11 -12.70 18.24
CA VAL A 350 -17.25 -11.63 18.74
C VAL A 350 -16.70 -12.06 20.11
N TYR A 351 -15.38 -12.05 20.28
CA TYR A 351 -14.78 -12.58 21.50
C TYR A 351 -13.40 -12.01 21.86
N ALA A 352 -13.04 -12.07 23.14
CA ALA A 352 -11.65 -11.96 23.57
C ALA A 352 -11.02 -13.36 23.64
N ASN A 353 -9.79 -13.48 23.19
CA ASN A 353 -9.12 -14.79 23.11
C ASN A 353 -8.37 -15.16 24.40
N THR A 354 -8.06 -14.17 25.24
CA THR A 354 -7.43 -14.34 26.55
C THR A 354 -8.02 -13.35 27.56
N PRO A 355 -8.19 -13.72 28.84
CA PRO A 355 -8.69 -12.80 29.85
C PRO A 355 -7.72 -11.67 30.22
N ASP A 356 -6.44 -11.76 29.83
CA ASP A 356 -5.44 -10.74 30.17
C ASP A 356 -5.47 -9.52 29.22
N SER A 357 -6.13 -9.63 28.07
CA SER A 357 -6.26 -8.55 27.10
C SER A 357 -7.29 -7.51 27.52
N THR A 358 -7.18 -6.27 27.03
CA THR A 358 -8.28 -5.30 27.12
C THR A 358 -9.16 -5.39 25.87
N SER A 359 -10.47 -5.58 26.06
CA SER A 359 -11.41 -5.92 25.00
C SER A 359 -12.75 -5.21 25.16
N THR A 360 -12.97 -4.18 24.35
CA THR A 360 -14.19 -3.36 24.37
C THR A 360 -14.95 -3.46 23.04
N LEU A 361 -16.23 -3.80 23.12
CA LEU A 361 -17.21 -3.68 22.04
C LEU A 361 -18.21 -2.58 22.39
N ASN A 362 -18.29 -1.54 21.57
CA ASN A 362 -19.26 -0.47 21.68
C ASN A 362 -20.30 -0.59 20.56
N LEU A 363 -21.57 -0.78 20.96
CA LEU A 363 -22.71 -0.84 20.07
C LEU A 363 -23.44 0.50 20.13
N ASN A 364 -23.46 1.25 19.03
CA ASN A 364 -23.94 2.63 18.99
C ASN A 364 -24.70 2.89 17.68
N GLY A 365 -25.63 1.98 17.36
CA GLY A 365 -26.24 1.85 16.05
C GLY A 365 -25.60 0.73 15.23
N GLY A 366 -26.06 0.55 13.99
CA GLY A 366 -25.58 -0.52 13.12
C GLY A 366 -26.08 -1.91 13.48
N VAL A 367 -25.69 -2.90 12.67
CA VAL A 367 -26.15 -4.30 12.78
C VAL A 367 -24.98 -5.24 13.04
N LEU A 368 -24.98 -5.92 14.19
CA LEU A 368 -24.13 -7.07 14.44
C LEU A 368 -24.91 -8.34 14.08
N GLN A 369 -24.51 -9.01 12.99
CA GLN A 369 -25.24 -10.13 12.43
C GLN A 369 -24.48 -11.45 12.50
N ALA A 370 -25.18 -12.51 12.89
CA ALA A 370 -24.67 -13.86 12.86
C ALA A 370 -24.68 -14.45 11.44
N ASN A 371 -23.60 -15.13 11.06
CA ASN A 371 -23.55 -15.98 9.86
C ASN A 371 -23.40 -17.48 10.15
N ALA A 372 -23.42 -17.86 11.42
CA ALA A 372 -23.41 -19.25 11.87
C ALA A 372 -24.14 -19.39 13.21
N ASN A 373 -24.57 -20.61 13.52
CA ASN A 373 -25.01 -20.95 14.88
C ASN A 373 -23.85 -20.71 15.86
N SER A 374 -24.13 -20.09 17.00
CA SER A 374 -23.09 -19.73 17.97
C SER A 374 -23.57 -19.83 19.40
N ALA A 375 -22.95 -20.72 20.18
CA ALA A 375 -23.23 -20.86 21.61
C ALA A 375 -22.58 -19.76 22.47
N GLY A 376 -21.71 -18.94 21.87
CA GLY A 376 -21.03 -17.81 22.48
C GLY A 376 -20.84 -16.71 21.46
N PHE A 377 -21.95 -16.11 21.03
CA PHE A 377 -21.97 -15.10 19.96
C PHE A 377 -21.23 -13.82 20.37
N ILE A 378 -21.36 -13.42 21.63
CA ILE A 378 -20.56 -12.37 22.26
C ILE A 378 -20.04 -12.96 23.58
N THR A 379 -18.72 -13.07 23.75
CA THR A 379 -18.16 -13.76 24.93
C THR A 379 -16.77 -13.26 25.32
N GLY A 380 -16.45 -13.32 26.61
CA GLY A 380 -15.09 -13.10 27.13
C GLY A 380 -14.58 -11.66 27.08
N LEU A 381 -15.40 -10.71 26.62
CA LEU A 381 -15.04 -9.29 26.56
C LEU A 381 -15.03 -8.66 27.96
N ASP A 382 -14.17 -7.66 28.19
CA ASP A 382 -14.22 -6.83 29.39
C ASP A 382 -15.48 -5.97 29.42
N ALA A 383 -15.85 -5.45 28.24
CA ALA A 383 -17.03 -4.62 28.08
C ALA A 383 -17.71 -4.86 26.72
N ALA A 384 -19.03 -5.04 26.77
CA ALA A 384 -19.93 -4.97 25.62
C ALA A 384 -20.99 -3.90 25.93
N ASN A 385 -20.71 -2.67 25.53
CA ASN A 385 -21.49 -1.50 25.87
C ASN A 385 -22.58 -1.24 24.83
N VAL A 386 -23.78 -0.91 25.28
CA VAL A 386 -24.81 -0.31 24.43
C VAL A 386 -24.82 1.19 24.71
N LEU A 387 -24.49 1.98 23.69
CA LEU A 387 -24.42 3.43 23.75
C LEU A 387 -25.73 4.06 23.23
N ALA A 388 -25.75 5.39 23.06
CA ALA A 388 -26.97 6.15 22.76
C ALA A 388 -27.70 5.73 21.46
N GLY A 389 -26.95 5.25 20.45
CA GLY A 389 -27.51 4.73 19.20
C GLY A 389 -28.19 3.35 19.31
N GLY A 390 -28.10 2.69 20.47
CA GLY A 390 -28.64 1.36 20.69
C GLY A 390 -27.84 0.24 20.02
N ALA A 391 -28.38 -0.97 20.04
CA ALA A 391 -27.78 -2.16 19.45
C ALA A 391 -28.80 -2.92 18.61
N ILE A 392 -28.41 -3.35 17.41
CA ILE A 392 -29.18 -4.30 16.60
C ILE A 392 -28.36 -5.58 16.51
N ILE A 393 -28.89 -6.64 17.12
CA ILE A 393 -28.32 -8.00 17.03
C ILE A 393 -29.24 -8.80 16.12
N ASP A 394 -28.74 -9.18 14.95
CA ASP A 394 -29.48 -9.94 13.94
C ASP A 394 -28.98 -11.38 13.92
N SER A 395 -29.81 -12.32 14.35
CA SER A 395 -29.45 -13.74 14.29
C SER A 395 -29.45 -14.29 12.86
N SER A 396 -30.01 -13.56 11.88
CA SER A 396 -30.43 -14.11 10.60
C SER A 396 -31.32 -15.34 10.86
N THR A 397 -31.04 -16.44 10.18
CA THR A 397 -31.65 -17.76 10.42
C THR A 397 -30.90 -18.62 11.44
N ASN A 398 -29.92 -18.08 12.17
CA ASN A 398 -29.07 -18.84 13.10
C ASN A 398 -29.63 -18.82 14.53
N THR A 399 -29.22 -19.81 15.33
CA THR A 399 -29.38 -19.79 16.78
C THR A 399 -28.12 -19.22 17.41
N VAL A 400 -28.28 -18.13 18.17
CA VAL A 400 -27.18 -17.47 18.87
C VAL A 400 -27.45 -17.36 20.37
N THR A 401 -26.40 -17.53 21.16
CA THR A 401 -26.42 -17.37 22.62
C THR A 401 -25.44 -16.26 23.01
N ILE A 402 -25.89 -15.37 23.89
CA ILE A 402 -25.03 -14.40 24.58
C ILE A 402 -24.94 -14.87 26.04
N PRO A 403 -23.83 -15.48 26.48
CA PRO A 403 -23.70 -16.00 27.83
C PRO A 403 -23.82 -14.90 28.89
N ALA A 404 -24.38 -15.23 30.05
CA ALA A 404 -24.62 -14.29 31.16
C ALA A 404 -23.33 -13.80 31.89
N SER A 405 -22.14 -14.10 31.36
CA SER A 405 -20.86 -13.78 32.01
C SER A 405 -20.20 -12.51 31.47
N HIS A 406 -20.98 -11.47 31.16
CA HIS A 406 -20.47 -10.10 31.21
C HIS A 406 -20.61 -9.67 32.65
N ASN A 407 -19.49 -9.53 33.36
CA ASN A 407 -19.46 -9.11 34.75
C ASN A 407 -19.90 -7.63 34.78
N SER A 408 -21.21 -7.43 34.81
CA SER A 408 -21.86 -6.15 34.89
C SER A 408 -21.46 -5.51 36.23
N ALA A 409 -20.41 -4.70 36.23
CA ALA A 409 -20.27 -3.62 37.19
C ALA A 409 -21.32 -2.55 36.84
N VAL A 410 -22.60 -2.90 36.97
CA VAL A 410 -23.65 -1.92 37.21
C VAL A 410 -23.38 -1.42 38.62
N ALA A 411 -22.67 -0.29 38.72
CA ALA A 411 -22.64 0.48 39.93
C ALA A 411 -24.07 0.94 40.22
N ASN A 412 -24.79 0.15 41.02
CA ASN A 412 -25.88 0.67 41.82
C ASN A 412 -25.30 1.72 42.76
N ARG A 413 -25.58 3.00 42.50
CA ARG A 413 -26.04 3.99 43.48
C ARG A 413 -26.51 5.26 42.80
#